data_AF-A0A7L5SPB9-F1
#
_entry.id   AF-A0A7L5SPB9-F1
#
_cell.length_a   1.000
_cell.length_b   1.000
_cell.length_c   1.000
_cell.angle_alpha   90.00
_cell.angle_beta   90.00
_cell.angle_gamma   90.00
#
_symmetry.space_group_name_H-M   'P 1'
#
loop_
_entity.id
_entity.type
_entity.pdbx_description
1 polymer ?
#
loop_
_entity_poly.entity_id
_entity_poly.type
_entity_poly.pdbx_seq_one_letter_code
_entity_poly.pdbx_strand_id
1 'polypeptide(L)'
;MAVVLAWRGRIGLFKRGRHVGHDAGLWHCITGFLEDGNHVHAQALLKLFESTGISVAELVDFRPGPVLDLPDTRGGRWRAHTFRAETERKKLRLSWEYDACRWVRPRSVVRFDGQAAWLRAVLAAVGAVA
;
A
#
# COMPACT_ATOMS: atom_id res chain seq x y z
N MET A 1 -1.54 -6.97 -5.87
CA MET A 1 -0.26 -6.28 -5.54
C MET A 1 -0.42 -5.38 -4.34
N ALA A 2 0.70 -5.03 -3.70
CA ALA A 2 0.75 -4.15 -2.54
C ALA A 2 1.89 -3.13 -2.71
N VAL A 3 1.60 -1.84 -2.59
CA VAL A 3 2.56 -0.74 -2.75
C VAL A 3 2.67 0.03 -1.43
N VAL A 4 3.86 -0.03 -0.83
CA VAL A 4 4.20 0.75 0.36
C VAL A 4 4.74 2.10 -0.08
N LEU A 5 3.97 3.16 0.16
CA LEU A 5 4.39 4.53 -0.15
C LEU A 5 5.11 5.15 1.04
N ALA A 6 6.26 5.76 0.80
CA ALA A 6 7.05 6.49 1.78
C ALA A 6 7.17 7.98 1.42
N TRP A 7 7.28 8.81 2.46
CA TRP A 7 7.55 10.25 2.35
C TRP A 7 8.45 10.68 3.50
N ARG A 8 9.65 11.18 3.19
CA ARG A 8 10.63 11.70 4.18
C ARG A 8 10.83 10.78 5.38
N GLY A 9 11.13 9.50 5.11
CA GLY A 9 11.36 8.48 6.14
C GLY A 9 10.11 8.05 6.93
N ARG A 10 8.91 8.44 6.48
CA ARG A 10 7.63 7.99 7.03
C ARG A 10 6.91 7.08 6.04
N ILE A 11 6.06 6.21 6.54
CA ILE A 11 5.25 5.26 5.78
C ILE A 11 3.82 5.80 5.71
N GLY A 12 3.23 5.78 4.53
CA GLY A 12 1.81 6.05 4.32
C GLY A 12 0.97 4.85 4.74
N LEU A 13 0.11 5.05 5.75
CA LEU A 13 -0.98 4.15 6.07
C LEU A 13 -2.28 4.74 5.53
N PHE A 14 -3.04 3.92 4.80
CA PHE A 14 -4.25 4.30 4.12
C PHE A 14 -5.43 3.57 4.76
N LYS A 15 -6.41 4.32 5.26
CA LYS A 15 -7.63 3.76 5.83
C LYS A 15 -8.59 3.46 4.70
N ARG A 16 -8.95 2.18 4.55
CA ARG A 16 -9.95 1.79 3.57
C ARG A 16 -11.33 2.29 3.95
N GLY A 17 -12.09 2.73 2.96
CA GLY A 17 -13.49 3.11 3.13
C GLY A 17 -14.32 1.99 3.71
N ARG A 18 -15.36 2.29 4.47
CA ARG A 18 -16.27 1.24 5.01
C ARG A 18 -17.20 0.64 3.95
N HIS A 19 -17.38 1.33 2.83
CA HIS A 19 -18.26 0.93 1.73
C HIS A 19 -17.56 -0.04 0.75
N VAL A 20 -16.25 -0.25 0.88
CA VAL A 20 -15.51 -1.22 0.07
C VAL A 20 -15.63 -2.62 0.68
N GLY A 21 -15.48 -3.66 -0.14
CA GLY A 21 -15.68 -5.03 0.32
C GLY A 21 -14.57 -5.57 1.25
N HIS A 22 -13.31 -5.56 0.78
CA HIS A 22 -12.17 -6.20 1.47
C HIS A 22 -11.44 -5.21 2.38
N ASP A 23 -11.01 -5.63 3.58
CA ASP A 23 -10.32 -4.79 4.57
C ASP A 23 -11.06 -3.48 4.94
N ALA A 24 -12.39 -3.48 4.89
CA ALA A 24 -13.22 -2.29 5.11
C ALA A 24 -12.95 -1.64 6.47
N GLY A 25 -12.61 -0.34 6.47
CA GLY A 25 -12.30 0.42 7.67
C GLY A 25 -10.92 0.16 8.29
N LEU A 26 -10.14 -0.79 7.76
CA LEU A 26 -8.79 -1.11 8.24
C LEU A 26 -7.74 -0.19 7.60
N TRP A 27 -6.60 -0.08 8.27
CA TRP A 27 -5.43 0.63 7.76
C TRP A 27 -4.44 -0.34 7.10
N HIS A 28 -3.97 0.03 5.91
CA HIS A 28 -2.98 -0.76 5.17
C HIS A 28 -2.19 0.09 4.16
N CYS A 29 -1.35 -0.54 3.34
CA CYS A 29 -0.69 0.10 2.20
C CYS A 29 -1.60 0.11 0.97
N ILE A 30 -1.20 0.70 -0.15
CA ILE A 30 -2.03 0.68 -1.36
C ILE A 30 -2.09 -0.73 -1.92
N THR A 31 -3.27 -1.17 -2.34
CA THR A 31 -3.50 -2.52 -2.88
C THR A 31 -4.33 -2.48 -4.13
N GLY A 32 -4.17 -3.47 -5.00
CA GLY A 32 -5.07 -3.70 -6.13
C GLY A 32 -4.87 -5.06 -6.77
N PHE A 33 -5.85 -5.51 -7.55
CA PHE A 33 -5.76 -6.74 -8.32
C PHE A 33 -4.88 -6.53 -9.55
N LEU A 34 -4.15 -7.59 -9.93
CA LEU A 34 -3.47 -7.63 -11.22
C LEU A 34 -4.53 -7.96 -12.27
N GLU A 35 -4.74 -7.06 -13.21
CA GLU A 35 -5.67 -7.28 -14.32
C GLU A 35 -4.99 -8.14 -15.40
N ASP A 36 -5.78 -8.98 -16.08
CA ASP A 36 -5.26 -9.91 -17.07
C ASP A 36 -4.55 -9.17 -18.22
N GLY A 37 -3.37 -9.68 -18.59
CA GLY A 37 -2.54 -9.09 -19.64
C GLY A 37 -1.69 -7.89 -19.18
N ASN A 38 -1.89 -7.35 -17.98
CA ASN A 38 -1.10 -6.22 -17.50
C ASN A 38 0.24 -6.65 -16.88
N HIS A 39 1.29 -5.88 -17.16
CA HIS A 39 2.57 -6.04 -16.47
C HIS A 39 2.45 -5.57 -15.02
N VAL A 40 2.89 -6.40 -14.07
CA VAL A 40 2.70 -6.14 -12.63
C VAL A 40 3.26 -4.81 -12.16
N HIS A 41 4.39 -4.38 -12.72
CA HIS A 41 5.01 -3.10 -12.41
C HIS A 41 4.17 -1.92 -12.90
N ALA A 42 3.60 -2.02 -14.11
CA ALA A 42 2.76 -0.96 -14.68
C ALA A 42 1.44 -0.85 -13.90
N GLN A 43 0.83 -1.99 -13.55
CA GLN A 43 -0.38 -2.01 -12.72
C GLN A 43 -0.14 -1.40 -11.33
N ALA A 44 1.02 -1.64 -10.72
CA ALA A 44 1.35 -1.07 -9.41
C ALA A 44 1.48 0.46 -9.44
N LEU A 45 2.10 1.01 -10.49
CA LEU A 45 2.17 2.45 -10.73
C LEU A 45 0.79 3.04 -11.02
N LEU A 46 -0.02 2.37 -11.84
CA LEU A 46 -1.40 2.78 -12.11
C LEU A 46 -2.23 2.84 -10.82
N LYS A 47 -2.20 1.79 -10.00
CA LYS A 47 -2.93 1.78 -8.72
C LYS A 47 -2.42 2.82 -7.73
N LEU A 48 -1.12 3.10 -7.71
CA LEU A 48 -0.57 4.20 -6.92
C LEU A 48 -1.13 5.55 -7.37
N PHE A 49 -1.14 5.81 -8.69
CA PHE A 49 -1.70 7.02 -9.27
C PHE A 49 -3.21 7.14 -9.00
N GLU A 50 -3.99 6.10 -9.28
CA GLU A 50 -5.44 6.10 -9.02
C GLU A 50 -5.75 6.37 -7.55
N SER A 51 -5.02 5.73 -6.63
CA SER A 51 -5.29 5.81 -5.19
C SER A 51 -4.86 7.12 -4.55
N THR A 52 -3.86 7.83 -5.11
CA THR A 52 -3.21 8.96 -4.42
C THR A 52 -3.01 10.22 -5.27
N GLY A 53 -3.18 10.09 -6.58
CA GLY A 53 -2.87 11.12 -7.56
C GLY A 53 -1.38 11.39 -7.75
N ILE A 54 -0.48 10.53 -7.26
CA ILE A 54 0.98 10.62 -7.48
C ILE A 54 1.32 10.02 -8.83
N SER A 55 1.87 10.84 -9.72
CA SER A 55 2.41 10.39 -11.00
C SER A 55 3.84 9.84 -10.86
N VAL A 56 4.30 9.12 -11.89
CA VAL A 56 5.68 8.59 -11.93
C VAL A 56 6.73 9.70 -11.81
N ALA A 57 6.48 10.88 -12.39
CA ALA A 57 7.38 12.03 -12.30
C ALA A 57 7.48 12.64 -10.89
N GLU A 58 6.55 12.32 -9.99
CA GLU A 58 6.55 12.75 -8.58
C GLU A 58 7.13 11.69 -7.64
N LEU A 59 7.65 10.59 -8.18
CA LEU A 59 8.36 9.56 -7.43
C LEU A 59 9.86 9.85 -7.40
N VAL A 60 10.43 9.74 -6.21
CA VAL A 60 11.88 9.75 -5.98
C VAL A 60 12.45 8.37 -6.25
N ASP A 61 11.72 7.33 -5.87
CA ASP A 61 12.11 5.94 -6.08
C ASP A 61 10.87 5.05 -6.24
N PHE A 62 11.01 3.99 -7.03
CA PHE A 62 10.01 2.94 -7.16
C PHE A 62 10.70 1.62 -7.46
N ARG A 63 10.62 0.67 -6.52
CA ARG A 63 11.33 -0.60 -6.61
C ARG A 63 10.44 -1.80 -6.26
N PRO A 64 10.56 -2.92 -7.00
CA PRO A 64 9.88 -4.15 -6.65
C PRO A 64 10.46 -4.75 -5.35
N GLY A 65 9.61 -5.44 -4.62
CA GLY A 65 9.98 -6.29 -3.48
C GLY A 65 9.60 -7.75 -3.72
N PRO A 66 9.76 -8.62 -2.70
CA PRO A 66 9.39 -10.02 -2.79
C PRO A 66 7.90 -10.24 -3.10
N VAL A 67 7.59 -11.37 -3.72
CA VAL A 67 6.20 -11.84 -3.84
C VAL A 67 5.85 -12.63 -2.59
N LEU A 68 4.72 -12.31 -1.96
CA LEU A 68 4.26 -12.96 -0.73
C LEU A 68 2.97 -13.73 -0.97
N ASP A 69 2.80 -14.90 -0.38
CA ASP A 69 1.50 -15.57 -0.28
C ASP A 69 0.91 -15.26 1.11
N LEU A 70 -0.09 -14.36 1.15
CA LEU A 70 -0.68 -13.83 2.38
C LEU A 70 -2.06 -14.45 2.64
N PRO A 71 -2.48 -14.61 3.91
CA PRO A 71 -3.84 -15.06 4.23
C PRO A 71 -4.86 -13.98 3.84
N ASP A 72 -5.97 -14.40 3.22
CA ASP A 72 -7.11 -13.54 2.93
C ASP A 72 -8.09 -13.55 4.11
N THR A 73 -8.67 -12.38 4.43
CA THR A 73 -9.61 -12.23 5.56
C THR A 73 -10.92 -12.98 5.35
N ARG A 74 -11.28 -13.31 4.11
CA ARG A 74 -12.49 -14.04 3.71
C ARG A 74 -12.24 -15.53 3.49
N GLY A 75 -11.04 -16.01 3.81
CA GLY A 75 -10.60 -17.38 3.56
C GLY A 75 -9.84 -17.50 2.24
N GLY A 76 -8.75 -18.27 2.27
CA GLY A 76 -7.85 -18.44 1.12
C GLY A 76 -6.53 -17.70 1.28
N ARG A 77 -5.77 -17.63 0.18
CA ARG A 77 -4.49 -16.92 0.10
C ARG A 77 -4.48 -16.00 -1.10
N TRP A 78 -3.88 -14.83 -0.93
CA TRP A 78 -3.59 -13.91 -2.02
C TRP A 78 -2.06 -13.79 -2.19
N ARG A 79 -1.60 -14.04 -3.42
CA ARG A 79 -0.25 -13.70 -3.91
C ARG A 79 -0.04 -12.19 -4.13
N ALA A 80 0.62 -11.53 -3.18
CA ALA A 80 0.95 -10.12 -3.22
C ALA A 80 2.33 -9.88 -3.84
N HIS A 81 2.36 -9.36 -5.07
CA HIS A 81 3.55 -8.69 -5.61
C HIS A 81 3.73 -7.36 -4.87
N THR A 82 4.85 -7.21 -4.15
CA THR A 82 5.11 -6.03 -3.30
C THR A 82 5.99 -5.01 -4.00
N PHE A 83 5.80 -3.73 -3.65
CA PHE A 83 6.58 -2.62 -4.15
C PHE A 83 6.82 -1.60 -3.05
N ARG A 84 7.92 -0.87 -3.15
CA ARG A 84 8.18 0.33 -2.37
C ARG A 84 8.29 1.53 -3.28
N ALA A 85 7.55 2.56 -2.93
CA ALA A 85 7.55 3.85 -3.61
C ALA A 85 8.00 4.93 -2.62
N GLU A 86 8.76 5.91 -3.09
CA GLU A 86 9.09 7.11 -2.33
C GLU A 86 8.66 8.35 -3.10
N THR A 87 8.06 9.32 -2.42
CA THR A 87 7.63 10.59 -2.99
C THR A 87 8.06 11.76 -2.12
N GLU A 88 8.19 12.93 -2.71
CA GLU A 88 8.33 14.19 -1.97
C GLU A 88 6.97 14.83 -1.64
N ARG A 89 5.88 14.34 -2.26
CA ARG A 89 4.54 14.90 -2.13
C ARG A 89 3.85 14.43 -0.85
N LYS A 90 3.70 15.37 0.09
CA LYS A 90 2.99 15.12 1.35
C LYS A 90 1.46 15.07 1.20
N LYS A 91 0.87 15.96 0.39
CA LYS A 91 -0.60 16.12 0.25
C LYS A 91 -1.09 15.23 -0.90
N LEU A 92 -1.82 14.18 -0.55
CA LEU A 92 -2.37 13.21 -1.51
C LEU A 92 -3.80 13.59 -1.91
N ARG A 93 -4.21 13.21 -3.11
CA ARG A 93 -5.63 13.19 -3.52
C ARG A 93 -6.09 11.74 -3.49
N LEU A 94 -6.76 11.35 -2.41
CA LEU A 94 -7.20 9.97 -2.23
C LEU A 94 -8.36 9.64 -3.17
N SER A 95 -8.37 8.41 -3.69
CA SER A 95 -9.54 7.88 -4.39
C SER A 95 -10.68 7.61 -3.41
N TRP A 96 -11.87 7.34 -3.98
CA TRP A 96 -13.07 6.96 -3.22
C TRP A 96 -12.86 5.71 -2.34
N GLU A 97 -11.91 4.84 -2.67
CA GLU A 97 -11.63 3.62 -1.89
C GLU A 97 -11.04 3.89 -0.50
N TYR A 98 -10.52 5.10 -0.25
CA TYR A 98 -9.79 5.42 0.97
C TYR A 98 -10.36 6.66 1.66
N ASP A 99 -10.66 6.52 2.96
CA ASP A 99 -11.19 7.60 3.79
C ASP A 99 -10.09 8.54 4.30
N ALA A 100 -8.87 8.03 4.49
CA ALA A 100 -7.79 8.78 5.10
C ALA A 100 -6.39 8.24 4.78
N CYS A 101 -5.39 9.11 4.90
CA CYS A 101 -3.97 8.74 4.88
C CYS A 101 -3.25 9.34 6.09
N ARG A 102 -2.32 8.58 6.67
CA ARG A 102 -1.42 9.04 7.73
C ARG A 102 0.02 8.67 7.42
N TRP A 103 0.90 9.68 7.51
CA TRP A 103 2.34 9.49 7.45
C TRP A 103 2.91 9.14 8.83
N VAL A 104 3.23 7.87 9.03
CA VAL A 104 3.63 7.28 10.31
C VAL A 104 5.12 6.95 10.30
N ARG A 105 5.82 7.14 11.42
CA ARG A 105 7.21 6.68 11.55
C ARG A 105 7.24 5.15 11.53
N PRO A 106 8.23 4.49 10.89
CA PRO A 106 8.34 3.03 10.85
C PRO A 106 8.11 2.34 12.20
N ARG A 107 8.84 2.77 13.24
CA ARG A 107 8.71 2.26 14.62
C ARG A 107 7.34 2.44 15.26
N SER A 108 6.52 3.36 14.75
CA SER A 108 5.18 3.66 15.27
C SER A 108 4.10 2.85 14.58
N VAL A 109 4.38 2.24 13.42
CA VAL A 109 3.39 1.40 12.71
C VAL A 109 2.97 0.21 13.58
N VAL A 110 3.89 -0.36 14.35
CA VAL A 110 3.61 -1.48 15.27
C VAL A 110 2.54 -1.15 16.33
N ARG A 111 2.32 0.13 16.64
CA ARG A 111 1.34 0.58 17.66
C ARG A 111 0.10 1.20 17.04
N PHE A 112 -0.08 1.06 15.73
CA PHE A 112 -1.17 1.70 15.02
C PHE A 112 -2.40 0.77 15.02
N ASP A 113 -3.45 1.11 15.74
CA ASP A 113 -4.60 0.20 15.87
C ASP A 113 -5.43 0.10 14.57
N GLY A 114 -6.13 -1.02 14.41
CA GLY A 114 -7.04 -1.25 13.29
C GLY A 114 -6.34 -1.49 11.95
N GLN A 115 -5.14 -2.07 11.94
CA GLN A 115 -4.43 -2.46 10.72
C GLN A 115 -4.93 -3.79 10.17
N ALA A 116 -4.82 -3.97 8.85
CA ALA A 116 -4.94 -5.29 8.24
C ALA A 116 -3.85 -6.23 8.78
N ALA A 117 -4.22 -7.47 9.13
CA ALA A 117 -3.31 -8.42 9.77
C ALA A 117 -2.07 -8.74 8.91
N TRP A 118 -2.22 -8.73 7.58
CA TRP A 118 -1.16 -9.00 6.62
C TRP A 118 -0.18 -7.83 6.41
N LEU A 119 -0.51 -6.61 6.86
CA LEU A 119 0.26 -5.41 6.54
C LEU A 119 1.72 -5.49 7.00
N ARG A 120 1.94 -6.05 8.19
CA ARG A 120 3.29 -6.15 8.77
C ARG A 120 4.22 -6.99 7.91
N ALA A 121 3.72 -8.09 7.35
CA ALA A 121 4.50 -8.95 6.46
C ALA A 121 4.95 -8.18 5.20
N VAL A 122 4.04 -7.40 4.61
CA VAL A 122 4.34 -6.55 3.45
C VAL A 122 5.39 -5.48 3.79
N LEU A 123 5.23 -4.79 4.93
CA LEU A 123 6.17 -3.75 5.35
C LEU A 123 7.57 -4.30 5.62
N ALA A 124 7.68 -5.46 6.26
CA ALA A 124 8.95 -6.13 6.50
C ALA A 124 9.62 -6.57 5.19
N ALA A 125 8.83 -7.16 4.26
CA ALA A 125 9.34 -7.66 2.99
C ALA A 125 9.98 -6.57 2.10
N VAL A 126 9.51 -5.33 2.21
CA VAL A 126 10.08 -4.18 1.46
C VAL A 126 11.04 -3.31 2.28
N GLY A 127 11.47 -3.81 3.45
CA GLY A 127 12.37 -3.12 4.37
C GLY A 127 11.83 -1.78 4.88
N ALA A 128 10.51 -1.62 4.96
CA ALA A 128 9.88 -0.40 5.46
C ALA A 128 9.87 -0.34 6.99
N VAL A 129 9.83 -1.50 7.63
CA VAL A 129 9.98 -1.66 9.08
C VAL A 129 11.05 -2.71 9.37
N ALA A 130 11.75 -2.54 10.48
CA ALA A 130 12.66 -3.53 11.06
C ALA A 130 11.91 -4.33 12.13
#